data_AF-A0A7J2NMW3-F1
#
_entry.id   AF-A0A7J2NMW3-F1
#
_cell.length_a   1.000
_cell.length_b   1.000
_cell.length_c   1.000
_cell.angle_alpha   90.00
_cell.angle_beta   90.00
_cell.angle_gamma   90.00
#
_symmetry.space_group_name_H-M   'P 1'
#
loop_
_entity.id
_entity.type
_entity.pdbx_description
1 polymer ?
#
loop_
_entity_poly.entity_id
_entity_poly.type
_entity_poly.pdbx_seq_one_letter_code
_entity_poly.pdbx_strand_id
1 'polypeptide(L)'
;MTVERKTSTEEAPTEEVTKLLIDNPSDFKFHAAYMAYSETWDKINSPETRTELNEILTSLSKDKISYSSFYKALDEYRSRGSRHYEFSRERIETQRKRDWRQKRNRQERNSRYKGRR
;
A
#
# COMPACT_ATOMS: atom_id res chain seq x y z
N MET A 1 52.43 -8.46 12.66
CA MET A 1 52.10 -9.86 13.03
C MET A 1 51.95 -9.88 14.54
N THR A 2 50.87 -10.31 15.21
CA THR A 2 49.57 -10.95 14.87
C THR A 2 48.53 -10.45 15.92
N VAL A 3 47.19 -10.57 15.82
CA VAL A 3 46.23 -10.96 14.76
C VAL A 3 44.88 -10.26 15.06
N GLU A 4 43.99 -10.09 14.08
CA GLU A 4 42.64 -9.54 14.28
C GLU A 4 41.75 -10.44 15.15
N ARG A 5 40.91 -9.86 16.03
CA ARG A 5 39.72 -10.54 16.55
C ARG A 5 38.45 -9.84 16.05
N LYS A 6 37.85 -10.44 15.04
CA LYS A 6 36.46 -10.20 14.65
C LYS A 6 35.57 -10.86 15.69
N THR A 7 34.62 -10.12 16.26
CA THR A 7 33.48 -10.69 16.98
C THR A 7 32.27 -10.64 16.05
N SER A 8 32.17 -11.66 15.19
CA SER A 8 30.90 -12.01 14.56
C SER A 8 29.98 -12.54 15.67
N THR A 9 28.90 -11.83 15.98
CA THR A 9 27.80 -12.43 16.74
C THR A 9 26.87 -13.09 15.73
N GLU A 10 26.90 -14.42 15.77
CA GLU A 10 26.13 -15.31 14.91
C GLU A 10 24.97 -15.85 15.75
N GLU A 11 23.74 -15.45 15.42
CA GLU A 11 22.52 -16.09 15.90
C GLU A 11 21.71 -16.56 14.69
N ALA A 12 21.34 -17.84 14.72
CA ALA A 12 20.61 -18.54 13.67
C ALA A 12 19.86 -19.74 14.29
N PRO A 13 18.85 -20.33 13.63
CA PRO A 13 18.11 -19.86 12.46
C PRO A 13 16.58 -19.88 12.68
N THR A 14 15.91 -18.76 12.40
CA THR A 14 14.71 -18.82 11.56
C THR A 14 15.14 -18.45 10.15
N GLU A 15 14.43 -18.93 9.12
CA GLU A 15 14.68 -18.50 7.75
C GLU A 15 14.11 -17.09 7.55
N GLU A 16 14.75 -16.11 8.20
CA GLU A 16 14.44 -14.69 8.06
C GLU A 16 14.87 -14.24 6.68
N VAL A 17 14.00 -14.47 5.71
CA VAL A 17 14.13 -13.91 4.37
C VAL A 17 14.37 -12.41 4.55
N THR A 18 15.55 -11.95 4.15
CA THR A 18 15.95 -10.55 4.36
C THR A 18 15.30 -9.67 3.31
N LYS A 19 14.91 -8.46 3.73
CA LYS A 19 14.36 -7.44 2.85
C LYS A 19 15.46 -6.96 1.91
N LEU A 20 15.21 -6.98 0.61
CA LEU A 20 16.18 -6.48 -0.36
C LEU A 20 16.22 -4.95 -0.29
N LEU A 21 17.42 -4.37 -0.22
CA LEU A 21 17.67 -2.93 -0.23
C LEU A 21 18.20 -2.46 -1.60
N ILE A 22 17.56 -2.94 -2.66
CA ILE A 22 17.89 -2.60 -4.05
C ILE A 22 16.93 -1.48 -4.47
N ASP A 23 17.17 -0.26 -3.99
CA ASP A 23 16.48 0.96 -4.45
C ASP A 23 17.40 1.72 -5.43
N ASN A 24 16.80 2.42 -6.39
CA ASN A 24 17.50 3.35 -7.27
C ASN A 24 16.69 4.65 -7.40
N PRO A 25 16.95 5.67 -6.56
CA PRO A 25 16.21 6.93 -6.60
C PRO A 25 16.46 7.74 -7.88
N SER A 26 17.40 7.34 -8.74
CA SER A 26 17.63 7.97 -10.05
C SER A 26 16.65 7.51 -11.13
N ASP A 27 16.07 6.32 -11.02
CA ASP A 27 14.95 5.88 -11.87
C ASP A 27 13.65 5.90 -11.07
N PHE A 28 12.83 6.91 -11.34
CA PHE A 28 11.51 7.08 -10.73
C PHE A 28 10.62 5.84 -10.82
N LYS A 29 10.67 5.08 -11.94
CA LYS A 29 9.82 3.89 -12.11
C LYS A 29 10.26 2.77 -11.18
N PHE A 30 11.56 2.56 -11.09
CA PHE A 30 12.14 1.53 -10.23
C PHE A 30 11.99 1.92 -8.75
N HIS A 31 12.22 3.18 -8.38
CA HIS A 31 11.96 3.68 -7.03
C HIS A 31 10.48 3.51 -6.61
N ALA A 32 9.52 3.84 -7.49
CA ALA A 32 8.11 3.62 -7.23
C ALA A 32 7.74 2.14 -7.08
N ALA A 33 8.39 1.25 -7.86
CA ALA A 33 8.25 -0.20 -7.72
C ALA A 33 8.85 -0.71 -6.40
N TYR A 34 10.00 -0.17 -5.99
CA TYR A 34 10.68 -0.49 -4.73
C TYR A 34 9.85 -0.05 -3.50
N MET A 35 9.31 1.17 -3.52
CA MET A 35 8.35 1.64 -2.50
C MET A 35 7.14 0.70 -2.40
N ALA A 36 6.57 0.30 -3.53
CA ALA A 36 5.43 -0.61 -3.57
C ALA A 36 5.75 -2.01 -3.00
N TYR A 37 6.95 -2.53 -3.30
CA TYR A 37 7.51 -3.77 -2.71
C TYR A 37 7.70 -3.64 -1.20
N SER A 38 8.29 -2.52 -0.73
CA SER A 38 8.52 -2.26 0.68
C SER A 38 7.21 -2.27 1.47
N GLU A 39 6.18 -1.57 0.99
CA GLU A 39 4.85 -1.58 1.60
C GLU A 39 4.19 -2.96 1.66
N THR A 40 4.42 -3.83 0.68
CA THR A 40 3.90 -5.21 0.72
C THR A 40 4.68 -6.08 1.67
N TRP A 41 6.00 -5.95 1.68
CA TRP A 41 6.90 -6.68 2.57
C TRP A 41 6.50 -6.52 4.03
N ASP A 42 6.29 -5.27 4.44
CA ASP A 42 6.01 -4.90 5.83
C ASP A 42 4.60 -5.33 6.28
N LYS A 43 3.72 -5.71 5.35
CA LYS A 43 2.37 -6.25 5.61
C LYS A 43 2.31 -7.79 5.63
N ILE A 44 3.36 -8.46 5.14
CA ILE A 44 3.35 -9.91 4.90
C ILE A 44 4.14 -10.62 6.00
N ASN A 45 3.49 -11.58 6.65
CA ASN A 45 4.06 -12.36 7.75
C ASN A 45 4.52 -13.77 7.33
N SER A 46 4.18 -14.26 6.13
CA SER A 46 4.64 -15.57 5.65
C SER A 46 6.04 -15.47 5.03
N PRO A 47 6.99 -16.37 5.37
CA PRO A 47 8.32 -16.37 4.78
C PRO A 47 8.31 -16.80 3.30
N GLU A 48 7.41 -17.72 2.91
CA GLU A 48 7.29 -18.21 1.53
C GLU A 48 6.90 -17.07 0.57
N THR A 49 5.93 -16.24 0.93
CA THR A 49 5.54 -15.10 0.09
C THR A 49 6.56 -13.95 0.12
N ARG A 50 7.49 -13.96 1.09
CA ARG A 50 8.66 -13.06 1.10
C ARG A 50 9.74 -13.52 0.12
N THR A 51 10.02 -14.82 -0.02
CA THR A 51 10.97 -15.27 -1.05
C THR A 51 10.46 -14.96 -2.46
N GLU A 52 9.19 -15.23 -2.75
CA GLU A 52 8.56 -14.91 -4.04
C GLU A 52 8.65 -13.41 -4.39
N LEU A 53 8.37 -12.50 -3.43
CA LEU A 53 8.50 -11.06 -3.65
C LEU A 53 9.94 -10.63 -3.94
N ASN A 54 10.94 -11.27 -3.33
CA ASN A 54 12.35 -11.02 -3.62
C ASN A 54 12.74 -11.48 -5.04
N GLU A 55 12.20 -12.61 -5.50
CA GLU A 55 12.40 -13.10 -6.87
C GLU A 55 11.74 -12.17 -7.91
N ILE A 56 10.54 -11.67 -7.62
CA ILE A 56 9.82 -10.70 -8.45
C ILE A 56 10.62 -9.38 -8.56
N LEU A 57 11.11 -8.83 -7.43
CA LEU A 57 11.90 -7.60 -7.43
C LEU A 57 13.26 -7.78 -8.14
N THR A 58 13.96 -8.88 -7.91
CA THR A 58 15.25 -9.16 -8.59
C THR A 58 15.09 -9.51 -10.07
N SER A 59 13.91 -9.95 -10.50
CA SER A 59 13.59 -10.15 -11.90
C SER A 59 13.24 -8.82 -12.59
N LEU A 60 12.63 -7.87 -11.88
CA LEU A 60 12.45 -6.49 -12.35
C LEU A 60 13.81 -5.78 -12.49
N SER A 61 14.70 -5.86 -11.49
CA SER A 61 16.01 -5.17 -11.54
C SER A 61 16.99 -5.75 -12.58
N LYS A 62 16.71 -6.93 -13.12
CA LYS A 62 17.43 -7.57 -14.22
C LYS A 62 16.72 -7.39 -15.58
N ASP A 63 15.73 -6.50 -15.66
CA ASP A 63 14.87 -6.24 -16.82
C ASP A 63 14.21 -7.49 -17.44
N LYS A 64 14.08 -8.58 -16.68
CA LYS A 64 13.44 -9.83 -17.15
C LYS A 64 11.92 -9.74 -17.21
N ILE A 65 11.33 -8.85 -16.42
CA ILE A 65 9.89 -8.72 -16.21
C ILE A 65 9.51 -7.24 -16.40
N SER A 66 8.43 -6.98 -17.13
CA SER A 66 7.94 -5.61 -17.32
C SER A 66 7.31 -5.05 -16.02
N TYR A 67 7.36 -3.74 -15.84
CA TYR A 67 6.66 -3.04 -14.75
C TYR A 67 5.16 -3.41 -14.64
N SER A 68 4.47 -3.61 -15.77
CA SER A 68 3.05 -4.03 -15.78
C SER A 68 2.86 -5.42 -15.15
N SER A 69 3.69 -6.39 -15.53
CA SER A 69 3.69 -7.73 -14.93
C SER A 69 4.12 -7.74 -13.47
N PHE A 70 5.10 -6.90 -13.09
CA PHE A 70 5.49 -6.72 -11.69
C PHE A 70 4.33 -6.26 -10.82
N TYR A 71 3.63 -5.17 -11.22
CA TYR A 71 2.50 -4.66 -10.46
C TYR A 71 1.33 -5.64 -10.41
N LYS A 72 1.09 -6.43 -11.47
CA LYS A 72 0.07 -7.50 -11.45
C LYS A 72 0.37 -8.59 -10.44
N ALA A 73 1.60 -9.10 -10.39
CA ALA A 73 2.00 -10.10 -9.40
C ALA A 73 1.91 -9.53 -7.98
N LEU A 74 2.41 -8.31 -7.79
CA LEU A 74 2.40 -7.62 -6.50
C LEU A 74 0.98 -7.32 -5.99
N ASP A 75 0.02 -7.09 -6.90
CA ASP A 75 -1.40 -6.89 -6.55
C ASP A 75 -2.07 -8.15 -5.98
N GLU A 76 -1.65 -9.37 -6.39
CA GLU A 76 -2.19 -10.61 -5.81
C GLU A 76 -1.90 -10.68 -4.30
N TYR A 77 -0.67 -10.34 -3.89
CA TYR A 77 -0.30 -10.30 -2.48
C TYR A 77 -0.98 -9.14 -1.72
N ARG A 78 -1.22 -7.99 -2.36
CA ARG A 78 -1.99 -6.87 -1.78
C ARG A 78 -3.45 -7.23 -1.55
N SER A 79 -4.06 -7.92 -2.51
CA SER A 79 -5.48 -8.30 -2.51
C SER A 79 -5.84 -9.27 -1.38
N ARG A 80 -4.91 -10.14 -0.97
CA ARG A 80 -5.15 -11.12 0.11
C ARG A 80 -5.24 -10.49 1.51
N GLY A 81 -4.56 -9.36 1.75
CA GLY A 81 -4.51 -8.69 3.06
C GLY A 81 -5.30 -7.37 3.14
N SER A 82 -5.41 -6.65 2.03
CA SER A 82 -6.27 -5.47 1.98
C SER A 82 -7.71 -5.93 1.74
N ARG A 83 -8.62 -5.58 2.66
CA ARG A 83 -9.95 -5.18 2.20
C ARG A 83 -9.70 -4.12 1.13
N HIS A 84 -9.98 -4.44 -0.14
CA HIS A 84 -9.94 -3.41 -1.16
C HIS A 84 -10.83 -2.29 -0.64
N TYR A 85 -10.34 -1.04 -0.68
CA TYR A 85 -11.28 0.06 -0.66
C TYR A 85 -12.10 -0.13 -1.93
N GLU A 86 -13.24 -0.80 -1.79
CA GLU A 86 -14.34 -0.67 -2.73
C GLU A 86 -14.56 0.82 -2.83
N PHE A 87 -14.03 1.40 -3.90
CA PHE A 87 -14.16 2.81 -4.18
C PHE A 87 -15.66 2.98 -4.37
N SER A 88 -16.35 3.40 -3.31
CA SER A 88 -17.79 3.26 -3.25
C SER A 88 -18.30 4.05 -4.43
N ARG A 89 -19.01 3.37 -5.34
CA ARG A 89 -19.56 4.00 -6.54
C ARG A 89 -20.81 4.80 -6.16
N GLU A 90 -20.70 5.53 -5.04
CA GLU A 90 -21.62 6.51 -4.54
C GLU A 90 -21.77 7.58 -5.62
N ARG A 91 -22.89 7.46 -6.31
CA ARG A 91 -23.26 8.38 -7.36
C ARG A 91 -23.44 9.75 -6.70
N ILE A 92 -22.70 10.75 -7.19
CA ILE A 92 -22.84 12.13 -6.73
C ILE A 92 -24.28 12.59 -7.01
N GLU A 93 -25.11 12.63 -5.97
CA GLU A 93 -26.48 13.11 -6.07
C GLU A 93 -26.48 14.63 -6.20
N THR A 94 -27.04 15.13 -7.30
CA THR A 94 -27.18 16.58 -7.53
C THR A 94 -28.60 17.03 -7.22
N GLN A 95 -28.75 18.17 -6.54
CA GLN A 95 -30.05 18.75 -6.22
C GLN A 95 -30.25 20.08 -6.96
N ARG A 96 -31.47 20.32 -7.49
CA ARG A 96 -31.82 21.62 -8.07
C ARG A 96 -31.75 22.71 -6.99
N LYS A 97 -31.19 23.88 -7.34
CA LYS A 97 -31.00 25.03 -6.45
C LYS A 97 -32.28 25.50 -5.73
N ARG A 98 -33.44 25.36 -6.38
CA ARG A 98 -34.77 25.66 -5.79
C ARG A 98 -35.10 24.74 -4.62
N ASP A 99 -34.90 23.45 -4.80
CA ASP A 99 -35.28 22.41 -3.84
C ASP A 99 -34.35 22.44 -2.63
N TRP A 100 -33.06 22.71 -2.85
CA TRP A 100 -32.10 23.01 -1.78
C TRP A 100 -32.52 24.21 -0.93
N ARG A 101 -32.94 25.33 -1.56
CA ARG A 101 -33.46 26.51 -0.84
C ARG A 101 -34.70 26.18 -0.01
N GLN A 102 -35.65 25.43 -0.58
CA GLN A 102 -36.85 25.01 0.16
C GLN A 102 -36.53 24.10 1.34
N LYS A 103 -35.62 23.12 1.16
CA LYS A 103 -35.13 22.23 2.23
C LYS A 103 -34.45 23.04 3.34
N ARG A 104 -33.58 24.00 2.99
CA ARG A 104 -32.89 24.89 3.96
C ARG A 104 -33.86 25.75 4.75
N ASN A 105 -34.79 26.45 4.09
CA ASN A 105 -35.80 27.28 4.76
C ASN A 105 -36.70 26.44 5.70
N ARG A 106 -37.03 25.19 5.32
CA ARG A 106 -37.77 24.27 6.19
C ARG A 106 -36.95 23.83 7.40
N GLN A 107 -35.68 23.50 7.22
CA GLN A 107 -34.76 23.16 8.31
C GLN A 107 -34.56 24.32 9.29
N GLU A 108 -34.37 25.54 8.78
CA GLU A 108 -34.21 26.75 9.60
C GLU A 108 -35.48 27.09 10.39
N ARG A 109 -36.66 27.02 9.74
CA ARG A 109 -37.93 27.16 10.46
C ARG A 109 -38.07 26.11 11.56
N ASN A 110 -37.73 24.86 11.27
CA ASN A 110 -37.80 23.78 12.25
C ASN A 110 -36.79 23.97 13.40
N SER A 111 -35.57 24.45 13.16
CA SER A 111 -34.59 24.69 14.23
C SER A 111 -35.03 25.81 15.17
N ARG A 112 -35.64 26.89 14.65
CA ARG A 112 -36.26 27.96 15.46
C ARG A 112 -37.35 27.45 16.41
N TYR A 113 -38.10 26.42 16.03
CA TYR A 113 -39.12 25.80 16.89
C TYR A 113 -38.60 24.66 17.78
N LYS A 114 -37.47 24.04 17.44
CA LYS A 114 -36.87 22.95 18.25
C LYS A 114 -36.34 23.40 19.61
N GLY A 115 -35.86 24.65 19.73
CA GLY A 115 -35.39 25.23 20.99
C GLY A 115 -36.47 25.91 21.83
N ARG A 116 -37.75 25.60 21.59
CA ARG A 116 -38.91 26.29 22.19
C ARG A 116 -39.86 25.33 22.91
N ARG A 117 -39.33 24.21 23.39
CA ARG A 117 -40.04 23.11 24.06
C ARG A 117 -39.24 22.63 25.26
#